data_AF-A0A4R2R7L4-F1
#
_entry.id   AF-A0A4R2R7L4-F1
#
_cell.length_a   1.000
_cell.length_b   1.000
_cell.length_c   1.000
_cell.angle_alpha   90.00
_cell.angle_beta   90.00
_cell.angle_gamma   90.00
#
_symmetry.space_group_name_H-M   'P 1'
#
loop_
_entity.id
_entity.type
_entity.pdbx_description
1 polymer ?
#
loop_
_entity_poly.entity_id
_entity_poly.type
_entity_poly.pdbx_seq_one_letter_code
_entity_poly.pdbx_strand_id
1 'polypeptide(L)'
;MNQHHVTRGELHTKVMQISGLSSNEVVDRPDETVSRIEAAVLLSSTLPPMNTGIAGGLPAPFKDMASLTAGQQNAVAHVYHLGIMTGNDAGLFEPHRKLLRDEADWILRRAQERIQARKRPVPYEIITEPDVLPQLVLDRASEALIEPGVTLVNSEEATYVVISGGERNTGGYSIAPTSVVQGNGQIEILVELQRPDPNAMILQAITYPQLILRLPQVDQPVVLLNPGELAS
;
A
#
# COMPACT_ATOMS: atom_id res chain seq x y z
N MET A 1 2.36 32.47 14.59
CA MET A 1 2.23 31.37 13.62
C MET A 1 0.77 31.24 13.27
N ASN A 2 0.40 31.43 12.00
CA ASN A 2 -0.99 31.32 11.56
C ASN A 2 -1.44 29.87 11.74
N GLN A 3 -2.40 29.65 12.63
CA GLN A 3 -3.02 28.33 12.82
C GLN A 3 -3.92 28.04 11.61
N HIS A 4 -3.31 27.56 10.53
CA HIS A 4 -4.06 27.06 9.39
C HIS A 4 -4.74 25.76 9.81
N HIS A 5 -6.07 25.75 9.77
CA HIS A 5 -6.86 24.56 9.99
C HIS A 5 -6.91 23.74 8.69
N VAL A 6 -7.19 22.45 8.82
CA VAL A 6 -7.34 21.55 7.67
C VAL A 6 -8.80 21.46 7.26
N THR A 7 -9.07 21.46 5.97
CA THR A 7 -10.44 21.29 5.45
C THR A 7 -10.82 19.81 5.30
N ARG A 8 -12.13 19.51 5.17
CA ARG A 8 -12.61 18.14 4.92
C ARG A 8 -12.01 17.56 3.64
N GLY A 9 -11.98 18.34 2.56
CA GLY A 9 -11.44 17.93 1.27
C GLY A 9 -9.93 17.65 1.31
N GLU A 10 -9.17 18.52 1.99
CA GLU A 10 -7.73 18.32 2.18
C GLU A 10 -7.45 17.02 2.93
N LEU A 11 -8.12 16.78 4.06
CA LEU A 11 -7.90 15.58 4.87
C LEU A 11 -8.30 14.31 4.11
N HIS A 12 -9.48 14.30 3.48
CA HIS A 12 -9.96 13.15 2.69
C HIS A 12 -8.97 12.73 1.62
N THR A 13 -8.48 13.70 0.83
CA THR A 13 -7.51 13.46 -0.24
C THR A 13 -6.24 12.80 0.31
N LYS A 14 -5.69 13.33 1.40
CA LYS A 14 -4.48 12.78 2.01
C LYS A 14 -4.70 11.39 2.61
N VAL A 15 -5.84 11.15 3.26
CA VAL A 15 -6.20 9.85 3.84
C VAL A 15 -6.32 8.78 2.75
N MET A 16 -6.96 9.10 1.62
CA MET A 16 -7.07 8.18 0.49
C MET A 16 -5.70 7.83 -0.09
N GLN A 17 -4.84 8.85 -0.28
CA GLN A 17 -3.48 8.66 -0.77
C GLN A 17 -2.65 7.71 0.12
N ILE A 18 -2.69 7.88 1.45
CA ILE A 18 -1.90 7.01 2.35
C ILE A 18 -2.47 5.59 2.45
N SER A 19 -3.77 5.41 2.25
CA SER A 19 -4.43 4.11 2.24
C SER A 19 -4.26 3.35 0.92
N GLY A 20 -3.61 3.95 -0.08
CA GLY A 20 -3.46 3.35 -1.41
C GLY A 20 -4.80 3.29 -2.19
N LEU A 21 -5.78 4.08 -1.79
CA LEU A 21 -7.09 4.16 -2.42
C LEU A 21 -7.17 5.41 -3.29
N SER A 22 -7.73 5.27 -4.48
CA SER A 22 -8.23 6.39 -5.28
C SER A 22 -9.72 6.56 -5.03
N SER A 23 -10.17 7.77 -4.69
CA SER A 23 -11.58 8.07 -4.42
C SER A 23 -12.14 9.06 -5.45
N ASN A 24 -13.23 8.66 -6.12
CA ASN A 24 -14.10 9.57 -6.87
C ASN A 24 -15.27 10.11 -6.02
N GLU A 25 -15.22 9.89 -4.70
CA GLU A 25 -16.26 10.30 -3.77
C GLU A 25 -16.32 11.83 -3.65
N VAL A 26 -17.54 12.37 -3.76
CA VAL A 26 -17.81 13.79 -3.53
C VAL A 26 -17.83 14.04 -2.02
N VAL A 27 -16.82 14.76 -1.54
CA VAL A 27 -16.75 15.17 -0.13
C VAL A 27 -17.79 16.27 0.11
N ASP A 28 -18.73 16.05 1.03
CA ASP A 28 -19.66 17.09 1.44
C ASP A 28 -18.93 18.25 2.13
N ARG A 29 -19.31 19.49 1.75
CA ARG A 29 -18.75 20.74 2.29
C ARG A 29 -17.21 20.69 2.40
N PRO A 30 -16.49 20.51 1.27
CA PRO A 30 -15.06 20.18 1.26
C PRO A 30 -14.17 21.30 1.78
N ASP A 31 -14.60 22.55 1.66
CA ASP A 31 -13.83 23.75 2.06
C ASP A 31 -13.95 24.08 3.55
N GLU A 32 -14.83 23.38 4.28
CA GLU A 32 -14.99 23.62 5.70
C GLU A 32 -13.94 22.91 6.53
N THR A 33 -13.57 23.55 7.63
CA THR A 33 -12.62 22.99 8.60
C THR A 33 -13.15 21.71 9.24
N VAL A 34 -12.33 20.67 9.21
CA VAL A 34 -12.64 19.37 9.80
C VAL A 34 -12.39 19.39 11.32
N SER A 35 -13.25 18.72 12.07
CA SER A 35 -13.09 18.50 13.51
C SER A 35 -12.34 17.20 13.79
N ARG A 36 -11.84 17.06 15.03
CA ARG A 36 -11.16 15.84 15.46
C ARG A 36 -12.04 14.60 15.37
N ILE A 37 -13.34 14.69 15.66
CA ILE A 37 -14.23 13.54 15.54
C ILE A 37 -14.49 13.14 14.09
N GLU A 38 -14.64 14.11 13.19
CA GLU A 38 -14.79 13.84 11.76
C GLU A 38 -13.53 13.14 11.20
N ALA A 39 -12.34 13.60 11.62
CA ALA A 39 -11.08 12.96 11.25
C ALA A 39 -10.97 11.52 11.78
N ALA A 40 -11.36 11.28 13.04
CA ALA A 40 -11.34 9.94 13.63
C ALA A 40 -12.29 8.98 12.92
N VAL A 41 -13.50 9.43 12.57
CA VAL A 41 -14.48 8.65 11.81
C VAL A 41 -13.93 8.31 10.43
N LEU A 42 -13.44 9.32 9.70
CA LEU A 42 -12.87 9.13 8.36
C LEU A 42 -11.71 8.11 8.39
N LEU A 43 -10.73 8.29 9.28
CA LEU A 43 -9.61 7.36 9.41
C LEU A 43 -10.08 5.96 9.82
N SER A 44 -10.96 5.85 10.80
CA SER A 44 -11.45 4.55 11.27
C SER A 44 -12.21 3.78 10.18
N SER A 45 -12.88 4.45 9.25
CA SER A 45 -13.63 3.80 8.17
C SER A 45 -12.79 3.53 6.91
N THR A 46 -11.74 4.32 6.67
CA THR A 46 -10.92 4.22 5.45
C THR A 46 -9.69 3.35 5.62
N LEU A 47 -9.13 3.28 6.84
CA LEU A 47 -7.95 2.47 7.08
C LEU A 47 -8.29 0.98 6.87
N PRO A 48 -7.40 0.21 6.22
CA PRO A 48 -7.59 -1.22 6.09
C PRO A 48 -7.62 -1.88 7.47
N PRO A 49 -8.18 -3.10 7.63
CA PRO A 49 -8.19 -3.78 8.91
C PRO A 49 -6.79 -3.80 9.56
N MET A 50 -6.66 -3.19 10.74
CA MET A 50 -5.39 -3.08 11.45
C MET A 50 -5.44 -3.87 12.76
N ASN A 51 -4.33 -4.50 13.11
CA ASN A 51 -4.19 -5.08 14.45
C ASN A 51 -3.90 -3.95 15.43
N THR A 52 -4.84 -3.68 16.34
CA THR A 52 -4.69 -2.72 17.44
C THR A 52 -3.74 -3.23 18.54
N GLY A 53 -3.38 -4.53 18.52
CA GLY A 53 -2.60 -5.16 19.58
C GLY A 53 -3.43 -5.47 20.82
N ILE A 54 -4.76 -5.35 20.74
CA ILE A 54 -5.69 -5.56 21.85
C ILE A 54 -6.94 -6.26 21.33
N ALA A 55 -7.47 -7.21 22.11
CA ALA A 55 -8.76 -7.81 21.81
C ALA A 55 -9.84 -6.70 21.76
N GLY A 56 -10.63 -6.66 20.69
CA GLY A 56 -11.52 -5.55 20.38
C GLY A 56 -12.52 -5.21 21.49
N GLY A 57 -13.03 -3.97 21.46
CA GLY A 57 -14.11 -3.51 22.35
C GLY A 57 -13.68 -2.69 23.56
N LEU A 58 -12.39 -2.37 23.71
CA LEU A 58 -11.93 -1.46 24.78
C LEU A 58 -12.23 0.00 24.40
N PRO A 59 -12.96 0.76 25.25
CA PRO A 59 -13.22 2.18 24.99
C PRO A 59 -11.93 3.01 25.09
N ALA A 60 -11.90 4.16 24.42
CA ALA A 60 -10.85 5.14 24.62
C ALA A 60 -10.94 5.75 26.04
N PRO A 61 -9.82 6.07 26.71
CA PRO A 61 -9.82 6.55 28.09
C PRO A 61 -10.14 8.05 28.23
N PHE A 62 -10.91 8.63 27.29
CA PHE A 62 -11.20 10.06 27.24
C PHE A 62 -12.48 10.41 27.99
N LYS A 63 -12.47 11.53 28.71
CA LYS A 63 -13.57 11.94 29.62
C LYS A 63 -14.73 12.63 28.89
N ASP A 64 -14.48 13.17 27.69
CA ASP A 64 -15.39 14.01 26.92
C ASP A 64 -16.04 13.27 25.73
N MET A 65 -16.33 11.97 25.94
CA MET A 65 -16.89 11.08 24.91
C MET A 65 -18.40 10.86 25.02
N ALA A 66 -19.00 11.21 26.16
CA ALA A 66 -20.38 10.84 26.48
C ALA A 66 -21.44 11.45 25.55
N SER A 67 -21.15 12.60 24.92
CA SER A 67 -22.03 13.24 23.94
C SER A 67 -21.95 12.64 22.54
N LEU A 68 -20.98 11.76 22.29
CA LEU A 68 -20.77 11.15 20.98
C LEU A 68 -21.64 9.90 20.82
N THR A 69 -22.00 9.60 19.57
CA THR A 69 -22.69 8.36 19.25
C THR A 69 -21.80 7.15 19.48
N ALA A 70 -22.38 5.95 19.62
CA ALA A 70 -21.60 4.71 19.76
C ALA A 70 -20.61 4.51 18.59
N GLY A 71 -21.02 4.82 17.36
CA GLY A 71 -20.14 4.76 16.20
C GLY A 71 -18.96 5.73 16.29
N GLN A 72 -19.21 6.96 16.76
CA GLN A 72 -18.16 7.95 16.99
C GLN A 72 -17.20 7.54 18.11
N GLN A 73 -17.71 7.01 19.22
CA GLN A 73 -16.88 6.48 20.30
C GLN A 73 -16.00 5.32 19.84
N ASN A 74 -16.56 4.40 19.04
CA ASN A 74 -15.83 3.28 18.45
C ASN A 74 -14.74 3.76 17.50
N ALA A 75 -15.02 4.76 16.66
CA ALA A 75 -14.01 5.36 15.78
C ALA A 75 -12.85 5.96 16.57
N VAL A 76 -13.14 6.72 17.63
CA VAL A 76 -12.11 7.32 18.50
C VAL A 76 -11.30 6.24 19.21
N ALA A 77 -11.94 5.20 19.74
CA ALA A 77 -11.25 4.06 20.35
C ALA A 77 -10.33 3.34 19.36
N HIS A 78 -10.79 3.15 18.12
CA HIS A 78 -10.01 2.49 17.09
C HIS A 78 -8.72 3.27 16.76
N VAL A 79 -8.83 4.56 16.43
CA VAL A 79 -7.65 5.38 16.10
C VAL A 79 -6.75 5.64 17.32
N TYR A 80 -7.29 5.59 18.54
CA TYR A 80 -6.52 5.66 19.78
C TYR A 80 -5.67 4.43 20.02
N HIS A 81 -6.25 3.24 19.91
CA HIS A 81 -5.52 1.98 20.13
C HIS A 81 -4.51 1.69 19.01
N LEU A 82 -4.74 2.23 17.81
CA LEU A 82 -3.71 2.29 16.77
C LEU A 82 -2.63 3.34 17.06
N GLY A 83 -2.77 4.20 18.06
CA GLY A 83 -1.83 5.28 18.35
C GLY A 83 -1.75 6.33 17.24
N ILE A 84 -2.81 6.44 16.42
CA ILE A 84 -2.92 7.38 15.31
C ILE A 84 -3.45 8.73 15.80
N MET A 85 -4.42 8.72 16.73
CA MET A 85 -4.89 9.92 17.41
C MET A 85 -4.79 9.74 18.92
N THR A 86 -4.38 10.78 19.62
CA THR A 86 -4.24 10.79 21.08
C THR A 86 -4.97 12.00 21.66
N GLY A 87 -5.39 11.91 22.92
CA GLY A 87 -5.95 13.05 23.65
C GLY A 87 -4.85 13.95 24.20
N ASN A 88 -5.26 15.02 24.87
CA ASN A 88 -4.34 15.92 25.57
C ASN A 88 -3.97 15.40 26.97
N ASP A 89 -3.07 16.11 27.65
CA ASP A 89 -2.57 15.74 28.99
C ASP A 89 -3.66 15.75 30.08
N ALA A 90 -4.81 16.40 29.83
CA ALA A 90 -5.97 16.39 30.73
C ALA A 90 -6.84 15.13 30.58
N GLY A 91 -6.53 14.28 29.60
CA GLY A 91 -7.32 13.10 29.24
C GLY A 91 -8.59 13.43 28.44
N LEU A 92 -8.55 14.52 27.65
CA LEU A 92 -9.64 14.92 26.76
C LEU A 92 -9.28 14.64 25.30
N PHE A 93 -10.26 14.20 24.51
CA PHE A 93 -10.11 14.02 23.07
C PHE A 93 -10.42 15.30 22.29
N GLU A 94 -11.25 16.20 22.83
CA GLU A 94 -11.72 17.44 22.22
C GLU A 94 -12.43 17.21 20.87
N PRO A 95 -13.52 16.42 20.82
CA PRO A 95 -14.10 15.92 19.57
C PRO A 95 -14.52 17.02 18.59
N HIS A 96 -15.00 18.16 19.09
CA HIS A 96 -15.48 19.27 18.26
C HIS A 96 -14.41 20.31 17.95
N ARG A 97 -13.20 20.18 18.50
CA ARG A 97 -12.10 21.08 18.18
C ARG A 97 -11.73 20.91 16.71
N LYS A 98 -11.50 22.04 16.03
CA LYS A 98 -11.05 22.05 14.64
C LYS A 98 -9.61 21.57 14.56
N LEU A 99 -9.33 20.78 13.54
CA LEU A 99 -8.04 20.12 13.37
C LEU A 99 -6.99 21.13 12.85
N LEU A 100 -5.88 21.23 13.57
CA LEU A 100 -4.74 22.05 13.19
C LEU A 100 -3.90 21.33 12.13
N ARG A 101 -3.23 22.07 11.24
CA ARG A 101 -2.41 21.48 10.16
C ARG A 101 -1.27 20.59 10.68
N ASP A 102 -0.51 21.05 11.67
CA ASP A 102 0.59 20.28 12.24
C ASP A 102 0.11 18.98 12.91
N GLU A 103 -1.07 19.05 13.54
CA GLU A 103 -1.72 17.90 14.15
C GLU A 103 -2.19 16.90 13.09
N ALA A 104 -2.79 17.38 12.01
CA ALA A 104 -3.21 16.54 10.90
C ALA A 104 -2.02 15.83 10.24
N ASP A 105 -0.92 16.54 10.01
CA ASP A 105 0.29 15.95 9.43
C ASP A 105 0.90 14.90 10.37
N TRP A 106 0.86 15.12 11.69
CA TRP A 106 1.26 14.10 12.67
C TRP A 106 0.36 12.86 12.62
N ILE A 107 -0.97 13.05 12.57
CA ILE A 107 -1.96 11.95 12.46
C ILE A 107 -1.74 11.14 11.18
N LEU A 108 -1.58 11.81 10.04
CA LEU A 108 -1.38 11.18 8.74
C LEU A 108 -0.08 10.39 8.68
N ARG A 109 1.01 10.94 9.24
CA ARG A 109 2.28 10.22 9.37
C ARG A 109 2.13 8.96 10.22
N ARG A 110 1.46 9.04 11.38
CA ARG A 110 1.21 7.86 12.24
C ARG A 110 0.35 6.81 11.53
N ALA A 111 -0.67 7.24 10.81
CA ALA A 111 -1.51 6.35 10.02
C ALA A 111 -0.68 5.64 8.94
N GLN A 112 0.14 6.39 8.19
CA GLN A 112 1.05 5.82 7.19
C GLN A 112 2.04 4.83 7.82
N GLU A 113 2.67 5.17 8.95
CA GLU A 113 3.56 4.26 9.68
C GLU A 113 2.86 2.96 10.08
N ARG A 114 1.59 3.02 10.53
CA ARG A 114 0.81 1.81 10.86
C ARG A 114 0.48 0.96 9.63
N ILE A 115 0.15 1.60 8.51
CA ILE A 115 -0.06 0.91 7.22
C ILE A 115 1.24 0.22 6.80
N GLN A 116 2.38 0.91 6.86
CA GLN A 116 3.67 0.34 6.48
C GLN A 116 4.13 -0.77 7.43
N ALA A 117 3.90 -0.63 8.73
CA ALA A 117 4.25 -1.66 9.72
C ALA A 117 3.47 -2.98 9.53
N ARG A 118 2.34 -2.97 8.81
CA ARG A 118 1.67 -4.22 8.40
C ARG A 118 2.43 -4.96 7.31
N LYS A 119 3.21 -4.26 6.48
CA LYS A 119 3.92 -4.86 5.36
C LYS A 119 5.03 -5.75 5.91
N ARG A 120 4.90 -7.05 5.70
CA ARG A 120 5.91 -8.04 6.08
C ARG A 120 6.73 -8.38 4.85
N PRO A 121 8.07 -8.26 4.87
CA PRO A 121 8.89 -8.78 3.78
C PRO A 121 8.55 -10.24 3.52
N VAL A 122 8.31 -10.58 2.25
CA VAL A 122 8.11 -11.97 1.83
C VAL A 122 9.47 -12.45 1.32
N PRO A 123 10.02 -13.56 1.84
CA PRO A 123 11.26 -14.09 1.29
C PRO A 123 11.03 -14.52 -0.16
N TYR A 124 11.99 -14.24 -1.03
CA TYR A 124 11.93 -14.61 -2.43
C TYR A 124 13.31 -14.92 -2.98
N GLU A 125 13.35 -15.70 -4.04
CA GLU A 125 14.53 -15.95 -4.85
C GLU A 125 14.30 -15.41 -6.26
N ILE A 126 15.29 -14.74 -6.84
CA ILE A 126 15.28 -14.38 -8.25
C ILE A 126 15.86 -15.57 -9.02
N ILE A 127 15.07 -16.16 -9.91
CA ILE A 127 15.52 -17.29 -10.71
C ILE A 127 16.03 -16.78 -12.05
N THR A 128 17.34 -16.93 -12.26
CA THR A 128 18.03 -16.53 -13.50
C THR A 128 18.35 -17.71 -14.41
N GLU A 129 18.30 -18.93 -13.88
CA GLU A 129 18.67 -20.17 -14.55
C GLU A 129 17.40 -20.94 -14.96
N PRO A 130 17.08 -21.08 -16.26
CA PRO A 130 15.84 -21.72 -16.69
C PRO A 130 15.74 -23.21 -16.34
N ASP A 131 16.87 -23.91 -16.24
CA ASP A 131 16.95 -25.34 -15.96
C ASP A 131 16.52 -25.73 -14.54
N VAL A 132 16.48 -24.78 -13.60
CA VAL A 132 15.95 -25.02 -12.25
C VAL A 132 14.43 -24.82 -12.17
N LEU A 133 13.79 -24.31 -13.23
CA LEU A 133 12.35 -24.04 -13.23
C LEU A 133 11.54 -25.30 -13.54
N PRO A 134 10.38 -25.51 -12.87
CA PRO A 134 9.42 -26.51 -13.30
C PRO A 134 8.95 -26.26 -14.73
N GLN A 135 8.71 -27.32 -15.50
CA GLN A 135 8.30 -27.21 -16.91
C GLN A 135 7.08 -26.30 -17.10
N LEU A 136 6.09 -26.38 -16.21
CA LEU A 136 4.91 -25.51 -16.27
C LEU A 136 5.26 -24.02 -16.19
N VAL A 137 6.27 -23.66 -15.39
CA VAL A 137 6.73 -22.27 -15.25
C VAL A 137 7.44 -21.84 -16.53
N LEU A 138 8.27 -22.69 -17.13
CA LEU A 138 8.93 -22.42 -18.41
C LEU A 138 7.94 -22.17 -19.54
N ASP A 139 6.90 -23.01 -19.63
CA ASP A 139 5.86 -22.89 -20.65
C ASP A 139 5.11 -21.56 -20.48
N ARG A 140 4.66 -21.25 -19.26
CA ARG A 140 3.96 -19.99 -18.94
C ARG A 140 4.85 -18.77 -19.15
N ALA A 141 6.13 -18.87 -18.83
CA ALA A 141 7.09 -17.79 -19.04
C ALA A 141 7.32 -17.50 -20.52
N SER A 142 7.35 -18.55 -21.35
CA SER A 142 7.48 -18.43 -22.81
C SER A 142 6.21 -17.85 -23.46
N GLU A 143 5.04 -18.23 -22.97
CA GLU A 143 3.75 -17.67 -23.42
C GLU A 143 3.60 -16.18 -23.09
N ALA A 144 4.23 -15.72 -22.00
CA ALA A 144 4.09 -14.36 -21.48
C ALA A 144 5.16 -13.37 -22.00
N LEU A 145 5.96 -13.70 -23.02
CA LEU A 145 7.11 -12.87 -23.43
C LEU A 145 6.72 -11.54 -24.09
N ILE A 146 5.68 -11.57 -24.94
CA ILE A 146 5.39 -10.48 -25.88
C ILE A 146 4.73 -9.29 -25.20
N GLU A 147 3.70 -9.55 -24.39
CA GLU A 147 2.91 -8.52 -23.72
C GLU A 147 3.45 -8.25 -22.31
N PRO A 148 3.58 -6.97 -21.90
CA PRO A 148 3.91 -6.64 -20.53
C PRO A 148 2.84 -7.17 -19.57
N GLY A 149 3.27 -7.78 -18.46
CA GLY A 149 2.31 -8.32 -17.52
C GLY A 149 2.90 -9.18 -16.42
N VAL A 150 2.01 -9.76 -15.63
CA VAL A 150 2.33 -10.68 -14.56
C VAL A 150 1.54 -11.98 -14.72
N THR A 151 2.26 -13.11 -14.68
CA THR A 151 1.68 -14.45 -14.73
C THR A 151 2.06 -15.20 -13.46
N LEU A 152 1.07 -15.74 -12.76
CA LEU A 152 1.28 -16.55 -11.57
C LEU A 152 1.25 -18.03 -11.94
N VAL A 153 2.22 -18.79 -11.44
CA VAL A 153 2.29 -20.23 -11.62
C VAL A 153 2.51 -20.87 -10.26
N ASN A 154 1.50 -21.58 -9.78
CA ASN A 154 1.57 -22.29 -8.50
C ASN A 154 2.06 -23.72 -8.72
N SER A 155 2.99 -24.17 -7.90
CA SER A 155 3.34 -25.57 -7.72
C SER A 155 2.95 -26.02 -6.31
N GLU A 156 3.17 -27.30 -5.99
CA GLU A 156 2.93 -27.84 -4.65
C GLU A 156 3.87 -27.25 -3.58
N GLU A 157 5.02 -26.70 -3.97
CA GLU A 157 6.07 -26.25 -3.04
C GLU A 157 6.29 -24.73 -3.05
N ALA A 158 5.90 -24.05 -4.13
CA ALA A 158 6.23 -22.65 -4.35
C ALA A 158 5.20 -21.94 -5.24
N THR A 159 5.17 -20.62 -5.14
CA THR A 159 4.47 -19.76 -6.09
C THR A 159 5.50 -19.01 -6.91
N TYR A 160 5.43 -19.17 -8.23
CA TYR A 160 6.28 -18.44 -9.17
C TYR A 160 5.53 -17.23 -9.72
N VAL A 161 6.21 -16.09 -9.73
CA VAL A 161 5.72 -14.84 -10.31
C VAL A 161 6.59 -14.53 -11.51
N VAL A 162 6.01 -14.65 -12.70
CA VAL A 162 6.66 -14.28 -13.95
C VAL A 162 6.23 -12.87 -14.31
N ILE A 163 7.19 -11.95 -14.39
CA ILE A 163 6.95 -10.55 -14.72
C ILE A 163 7.66 -10.25 -16.04
N SER A 164 6.87 -9.94 -17.06
CA SER A 164 7.37 -9.67 -18.41
C SER A 164 7.29 -8.18 -18.72
N GLY A 165 8.35 -7.63 -19.31
CA GLY A 165 8.43 -6.23 -19.76
C GLY A 165 8.05 -6.04 -21.23
N GLY A 166 7.53 -7.10 -21.86
CA GLY A 166 7.16 -7.14 -23.27
C GLY A 166 8.34 -7.10 -24.24
N GLU A 167 8.02 -6.98 -25.53
CA GLU A 167 9.01 -6.90 -26.60
C GLU A 167 9.85 -5.60 -26.56
N ARG A 168 11.17 -5.73 -26.74
CA ARG A 168 12.12 -4.61 -26.83
C ARG A 168 12.99 -4.74 -28.07
N ASN A 169 13.15 -3.64 -28.81
CA ASN A 169 13.92 -3.59 -30.06
C ASN A 169 15.44 -3.73 -29.89
N THR A 170 15.92 -3.63 -28.65
CA THR A 170 17.34 -3.76 -28.31
C THR A 170 17.48 -4.56 -27.03
N GLY A 171 18.62 -5.20 -26.86
CA GLY A 171 19.00 -5.80 -25.58
C GLY A 171 19.39 -4.75 -24.52
N GLY A 172 19.65 -5.24 -23.31
CA GLY A 172 20.13 -4.43 -22.18
C GLY A 172 19.03 -3.90 -21.26
N TYR A 173 17.77 -4.28 -21.49
CA TYR A 173 16.69 -4.08 -20.53
C TYR A 173 16.68 -5.22 -19.51
N SER A 174 16.42 -4.89 -18.24
CA SER A 174 16.17 -5.86 -17.17
C SER A 174 15.05 -5.38 -16.26
N ILE A 175 14.42 -6.30 -15.53
CA ILE A 175 13.40 -5.98 -14.54
C ILE A 175 13.96 -6.40 -13.18
N ALA A 176 13.90 -5.51 -12.20
CA ALA A 176 14.34 -5.79 -10.84
C ALA A 176 13.18 -5.58 -9.85
N PRO A 177 13.03 -6.46 -8.84
CA PRO A 177 12.08 -6.22 -7.77
C PRO A 177 12.58 -5.08 -6.88
N THR A 178 11.73 -4.11 -6.59
CA THR A 178 12.03 -3.02 -5.64
C THR A 178 11.35 -3.24 -4.30
N SER A 179 10.25 -4.01 -4.27
CA SER A 179 9.57 -4.42 -3.05
C SER A 179 8.78 -5.71 -3.27
N VAL A 180 8.85 -6.65 -2.33
CA VAL A 180 8.02 -7.86 -2.27
C VAL A 180 7.56 -8.03 -0.82
N VAL A 181 6.30 -7.70 -0.55
CA VAL A 181 5.78 -7.61 0.81
C VAL A 181 4.36 -8.14 0.91
N GLN A 182 4.03 -8.77 2.02
CA GLN A 182 2.67 -9.15 2.35
C GLN A 182 1.99 -7.97 3.06
N GLY A 183 0.91 -7.46 2.48
CA GLY A 183 0.14 -6.32 2.99
C GLY A 183 -1.31 -6.43 2.53
N ASN A 184 -2.25 -5.89 3.30
CA ASN A 184 -3.67 -5.82 2.89
C ASN A 184 -4.33 -7.16 2.50
N GLY A 185 -3.82 -8.30 2.98
CA GLY A 185 -4.35 -9.63 2.66
C GLY A 185 -3.86 -10.20 1.32
N GLN A 186 -2.89 -9.54 0.68
CA GLN A 186 -2.28 -9.92 -0.59
C GLN A 186 -0.75 -9.80 -0.52
N ILE A 187 -0.07 -10.35 -1.52
CA ILE A 187 1.35 -10.10 -1.77
C ILE A 187 1.43 -8.94 -2.75
N GLU A 188 2.07 -7.85 -2.33
CA GLU A 188 2.28 -6.64 -3.11
C GLU A 188 3.72 -6.64 -3.67
N ILE A 189 3.83 -6.55 -4.98
CA ILE A 189 5.10 -6.49 -5.69
C ILE A 189 5.23 -5.14 -6.38
N LEU A 190 6.41 -4.53 -6.26
CA LEU A 190 6.84 -3.39 -7.06
C LEU A 190 8.11 -3.80 -7.81
N VAL A 191 8.21 -3.35 -9.05
CA VAL A 191 9.39 -3.59 -9.90
C VAL A 191 9.90 -2.30 -10.51
N GLU A 192 11.10 -2.33 -11.05
CA GLU A 192 11.68 -1.28 -11.87
C GLU A 192 12.13 -1.88 -13.19
N LEU A 193 11.79 -1.22 -14.31
CA LEU A 193 12.39 -1.52 -15.61
C LEU A 193 13.70 -0.75 -15.74
N GLN A 194 14.80 -1.48 -15.68
CA GLN A 194 16.14 -0.95 -15.87
C GLN A 194 16.44 -0.87 -17.35
N ARG A 195 16.79 0.34 -17.81
CA ARG A 195 17.16 0.63 -19.20
C ARG A 195 18.67 0.43 -19.39
N PRO A 196 19.11 0.05 -20.60
CA PRO A 196 20.54 0.07 -20.91
C PRO A 196 21.11 1.48 -20.77
N ASP A 197 22.39 1.56 -20.40
CA ASP A 197 23.13 2.83 -20.40
C ASP A 197 23.09 3.44 -21.82
N PRO A 198 22.76 4.75 -21.98
CA PRO A 198 22.71 5.41 -23.28
C PRO A 198 24.01 5.30 -24.10
N ASN A 199 25.15 5.09 -23.44
CA ASN A 199 26.47 4.97 -24.07
C ASN A 199 26.95 3.53 -24.20
N ALA A 200 26.19 2.54 -23.71
CA ALA A 200 26.57 1.13 -23.85
C ALA A 200 26.45 0.67 -25.30
N MET A 201 27.38 -0.17 -25.74
CA MET A 201 27.19 -0.96 -26.95
C MET A 201 26.12 -2.03 -26.66
N ILE A 202 24.92 -1.83 -27.20
CA ILE A 202 23.78 -2.73 -27.00
C ILE A 202 23.54 -3.63 -28.21
N LEU A 203 23.02 -4.82 -27.94
CA LEU A 203 22.56 -5.76 -28.97
C LEU A 203 21.35 -5.16 -29.72
N GLN A 204 21.44 -5.10 -31.05
CA GLN A 204 20.36 -4.66 -31.93
C GLN A 204 19.51 -5.87 -32.36
N ALA A 205 18.77 -6.43 -31.42
CA ALA A 205 17.87 -7.56 -31.64
C ALA A 205 16.62 -7.42 -30.77
N ILE A 206 15.53 -8.06 -31.22
CA ILE A 206 14.32 -8.21 -30.42
C ILE A 206 14.66 -9.02 -29.16
N THR A 207 14.32 -8.48 -28.00
CA THR A 207 14.51 -9.11 -26.69
C THR A 207 13.26 -9.00 -25.82
N TYR A 208 13.20 -9.82 -24.77
CA TYR A 208 12.05 -9.92 -23.88
C TYR A 208 12.56 -9.90 -22.43
N PRO A 209 12.75 -8.71 -21.81
CA PRO A 209 13.13 -8.63 -20.41
C PRO A 209 12.08 -9.32 -19.54
N GLN A 210 12.52 -10.27 -18.73
CA GLN A 210 11.66 -11.05 -17.85
C GLN A 210 12.34 -11.23 -16.49
N LEU A 211 11.54 -11.11 -15.43
CA LEU A 211 11.91 -11.39 -14.06
C LEU A 211 11.06 -12.56 -13.56
N ILE A 212 11.70 -13.61 -13.06
CA ILE A 212 11.02 -14.74 -12.44
C ILE A 212 11.36 -14.75 -10.96
N LEU A 213 10.35 -14.59 -10.12
CA LEU A 213 10.47 -14.68 -8.67
C LEU A 213 9.91 -16.02 -8.20
N ARG A 214 10.65 -16.71 -7.32
CA ARG A 214 10.16 -17.86 -6.56
C ARG A 214 9.85 -17.41 -5.14
N LEU A 215 8.59 -17.54 -4.76
CA LEU A 215 8.09 -17.30 -3.41
C LEU A 215 7.84 -18.63 -2.71
N PRO A 216 7.81 -18.69 -1.36
CA PRO A 216 7.10 -19.74 -0.66
C PRO A 216 5.68 -19.88 -1.22
N GLN A 217 5.10 -21.07 -1.13
CA GLN A 217 3.72 -21.27 -1.52
C GLN A 217 2.81 -20.29 -0.77
N VAL A 218 2.06 -19.48 -1.53
CA VAL A 218 1.14 -18.48 -0.98
C VAL A 218 -0.27 -18.74 -1.46
N ASP A 219 -1.23 -18.68 -0.54
CA ASP A 219 -2.66 -18.74 -0.85
C ASP A 219 -3.25 -17.34 -1.11
N GLN A 220 -2.51 -16.29 -0.79
CA GLN A 220 -2.97 -14.91 -0.95
C GLN A 220 -2.83 -14.47 -2.41
N PRO A 221 -3.73 -13.60 -2.91
CA PRO A 221 -3.56 -12.95 -4.20
C PRO A 221 -2.19 -12.26 -4.31
N VAL A 222 -1.55 -12.33 -5.47
CA VAL A 222 -0.31 -11.61 -5.77
C VAL A 222 -0.64 -10.49 -6.75
N VAL A 223 -0.24 -9.27 -6.44
CA VAL A 223 -0.56 -8.07 -7.23
C VAL A 223 0.71 -7.28 -7.51
N LEU A 224 0.92 -6.97 -8.80
CA LEU A 224 1.90 -5.98 -9.23
C LEU A 224 1.28 -4.59 -9.12
N LEU A 225 1.84 -3.73 -8.27
CA LEU A 225 1.25 -2.41 -7.97
C LEU A 225 1.59 -1.35 -9.02
N ASN A 226 2.63 -1.55 -9.82
CA ASN A 226 3.09 -0.59 -10.82
C ASN A 226 3.23 -1.20 -12.23
N PRO A 227 2.18 -1.83 -12.79
CA PRO A 227 2.27 -2.49 -14.10
C PRO A 227 2.62 -1.52 -15.24
N GLY A 228 2.32 -0.22 -15.11
CA GLY A 228 2.69 0.80 -16.10
C GLY A 228 4.20 0.99 -16.30
N GLU A 229 5.03 0.67 -15.30
CA GLU A 229 6.49 0.72 -15.43
C GLU A 229 7.02 -0.31 -16.44
N LEU A 230 6.29 -1.41 -16.67
CA LEU A 230 6.68 -2.46 -17.60
C LEU A 230 6.50 -2.05 -19.07
N ALA A 231 5.55 -1.15 -19.35
CA ALA A 231 5.24 -0.66 -20.70
C ALA A 231 6.03 0.59 -21.10
N SER A 232 6.83 1.14 -20.19
CA SER A 232 7.60 2.39 -20.36
C SER A 232 8.91 2.19 -21.11
#